data_AF-A0A378WEQ1-F1
#
_entry.id   AF-A0A378WEQ1-F1
#
_cell.length_a   1.000
_cell.length_b   1.000
_cell.length_c   1.000
_cell.angle_alpha   90.00
_cell.angle_beta   90.00
_cell.angle_gamma   90.00
#
_symmetry.space_group_name_H-M   'P 1'
#
loop_
_entity.id
_entity.type
_entity.pdbx_description
1 polymer ?
#
loop_
_entity_poly.entity_id
_entity_poly.type
_entity_poly.pdbx_seq_one_letter_code
_entity_poly.pdbx_strand_id
1 'polypeptide(L)'
;MSEFRVDPAQLAANATANAEHAARLKEWIDQYDSPQRYELLLKRLGLVAYPVVEALRRHGARLRQRTEELIASYELASHASTASAERTIRTDDEESRAIRSTVLGI
;
A
#
# COMPACT_ATOMS: atom_id res chain seq x y z
N MET A 1 10.19 -27.72 14.49
CA MET A 1 9.52 -26.45 14.15
C MET A 1 10.51 -25.33 14.42
N SER A 2 10.87 -24.53 13.42
CA SER A 2 11.74 -23.35 13.62
C SER A 2 11.04 -22.39 14.57
N GLU A 3 11.75 -21.89 15.57
CA GLU A 3 11.26 -20.86 16.48
C GLU A 3 10.86 -19.64 15.64
N PHE A 4 9.56 -19.33 15.57
CA PHE A 4 9.06 -18.16 14.85
C PHE A 4 9.37 -16.93 15.70
N ARG A 5 10.40 -16.18 15.30
CA ARG A 5 10.73 -14.89 15.91
C ARG A 5 10.20 -13.77 15.04
N VAL A 6 9.34 -12.94 15.64
CA VAL A 6 8.87 -11.70 15.04
C VAL A 6 9.95 -10.65 15.22
N ASP A 7 10.42 -10.05 14.12
CA ASP A 7 11.36 -8.92 14.15
C ASP A 7 10.58 -7.60 13.95
N PRO A 8 10.43 -6.77 15.00
CA PRO A 8 9.73 -5.48 14.90
C PRO A 8 10.35 -4.52 13.89
N ALA A 9 11.67 -4.56 13.70
CA ALA A 9 12.36 -3.70 12.73
C ALA A 9 11.99 -4.11 11.31
N GLN A 10 11.90 -5.42 11.05
CA GLN A 10 11.45 -5.94 9.76
C GLN A 10 9.97 -5.61 9.51
N LEU A 11 9.10 -5.69 10.52
CA LEU A 11 7.70 -5.30 10.39
C LEU A 11 7.54 -3.80 10.09
N ALA A 12 8.32 -2.94 10.74
CA ALA A 12 8.33 -1.50 10.46
C ALA A 12 8.82 -1.22 9.02
N ALA A 13 9.89 -1.87 8.58
CA ALA A 13 10.39 -1.75 7.21
C ALA A 13 9.35 -2.20 6.17
N ASN A 14 8.64 -3.30 6.42
CA ASN A 14 7.55 -3.77 5.57
C ASN A 14 6.39 -2.77 5.52
N ALA A 15 6.04 -2.15 6.64
CA ALA A 15 4.99 -1.13 6.69
C ALA A 15 5.34 0.07 5.80
N THR A 16 6.58 0.57 5.91
CA THR A 16 7.08 1.67 5.07
C THR A 16 7.09 1.29 3.60
N ALA A 17 7.64 0.12 3.24
CA ALA A 17 7.71 -0.32 1.86
C ALA A 17 6.31 -0.44 1.22
N ASN A 18 5.34 -1.00 1.94
CA ASN A 18 3.96 -1.11 1.47
C ASN A 18 3.32 0.27 1.24
N ALA A 19 3.53 1.23 2.14
CA ALA A 19 3.04 2.59 1.97
C ALA A 19 3.68 3.29 0.75
N GLU A 20 4.97 3.11 0.53
CA GLU A 20 5.68 3.64 -0.65
C GLU A 20 5.19 3.02 -1.96
N HIS A 21 4.86 1.71 -1.95
CA HIS A 21 4.29 1.04 -3.11
C HIS A 21 2.89 1.56 -3.44
N ALA A 22 2.03 1.72 -2.42
CA ALA A 22 0.71 2.32 -2.57
C ALA A 22 0.80 3.74 -3.15
N ALA A 23 1.69 4.59 -2.64
CA ALA A 23 1.90 5.94 -3.13
C ALA A 23 2.35 5.98 -4.59
N ARG A 24 3.33 5.14 -4.97
CA ARG A 24 3.81 5.04 -6.35
C ARG A 24 2.74 4.56 -7.33
N LEU A 25 1.93 3.58 -6.92
CA LEU A 25 0.80 3.12 -7.73
C LEU A 25 -0.24 4.22 -7.93
N LYS A 26 -0.53 5.00 -6.89
CA LYS A 26 -1.45 6.13 -6.95
C LYS A 26 -0.97 7.21 -7.92
N GLU A 27 0.29 7.61 -7.80
CA GLU A 27 0.88 8.58 -8.73
C GLU A 27 0.86 8.08 -10.18
N TRP A 28 1.24 6.81 -10.40
CA TRP A 28 1.26 6.21 -11.72
C TRP A 28 -0.14 6.18 -12.36
N ILE A 29 -1.17 5.77 -11.62
CA ILE A 29 -2.52 5.67 -12.18
C ILE A 29 -3.13 7.05 -12.47
N ASP A 30 -2.80 8.06 -11.66
CA ASP A 30 -3.21 9.45 -11.88
C ASP A 30 -2.59 10.04 -13.17
N GLN A 31 -1.37 9.63 -13.51
CA GLN A 31 -0.75 9.97 -14.79
C GLN A 31 -1.31 9.15 -15.96
N TYR A 32 -1.55 7.85 -15.76
CA TYR A 32 -2.01 6.95 -16.81
C TYR A 32 -3.45 7.25 -17.26
N ASP A 33 -4.37 7.36 -16.29
CA ASP A 33 -5.79 7.62 -16.51
C ASP A 33 -6.11 9.10 -16.22
N SER A 34 -5.61 9.97 -17.10
CA SER A 34 -5.79 11.42 -17.04
C SER A 34 -6.84 11.89 -18.07
N PRO A 35 -7.85 12.68 -17.66
CA PRO A 35 -8.80 13.32 -18.59
C PRO A 35 -8.13 14.12 -19.70
N GLN A 36 -7.08 14.87 -19.35
CA GLN A 36 -6.33 15.72 -20.26
C GLN A 36 -5.66 14.90 -21.38
N ARG A 37 -5.19 13.68 -21.08
CA ARG A 37 -4.61 12.77 -22.09
C ARG A 37 -5.63 12.42 -23.17
N TYR A 38 -6.86 12.10 -22.78
CA TYR A 38 -7.92 11.74 -23.72
C TYR A 38 -8.37 12.94 -24.57
N GLU A 39 -8.47 14.12 -23.96
CA GLU A 39 -8.78 15.36 -24.69
C GLU A 39 -7.72 15.70 -25.74
N LEU A 40 -6.43 15.57 -25.39
CA LEU A 40 -5.32 15.80 -26.31
C LEU A 40 -5.33 14.80 -27.47
N LEU A 41 -5.59 13.51 -27.19
CA LEU A 41 -5.72 12.49 -28.21
C LEU A 41 -6.87 12.79 -29.17
N LEU A 42 -8.04 13.21 -28.65
CA LEU A 42 -9.18 13.56 -29.48
C LEU A 42 -8.91 14.80 -30.33
N LYS A 43 -8.27 15.83 -29.77
CA LYS A 43 -7.87 17.04 -30.51
C LYS A 43 -6.89 16.70 -31.63
N ARG A 44 -5.95 15.78 -31.40
CA ARG A 44 -4.90 15.41 -32.37
C ARG A 44 -5.42 14.50 -33.48
N LEU A 45 -6.30 13.56 -33.16
CA LEU A 45 -6.74 12.51 -34.09
C LEU A 45 -8.10 12.82 -34.73
N GLY A 46 -8.83 13.81 -34.21
CA GLY A 46 -10.14 14.22 -34.71
C GLY A 46 -11.25 13.20 -34.42
N LEU A 47 -12.43 13.47 -34.98
CA LEU A 47 -13.67 12.71 -34.70
C LEU A 47 -13.60 11.25 -35.19
N VAL A 48 -12.79 10.94 -36.20
CA VAL A 48 -12.62 9.57 -36.72
C VAL A 48 -12.04 8.63 -35.65
N ALA A 49 -11.20 9.16 -34.76
CA ALA A 49 -10.60 8.39 -33.68
C ALA A 49 -11.44 8.37 -32.39
N TYR A 50 -12.61 9.03 -32.37
CA TYR A 50 -13.46 9.09 -31.18
C TYR A 50 -13.75 7.70 -30.57
N PRO A 51 -14.12 6.66 -31.34
CA PRO A 51 -14.36 5.33 -30.76
C PRO A 51 -13.12 4.72 -30.09
N VAL A 52 -11.93 4.98 -30.65
CA VAL A 52 -10.65 4.49 -30.10
C VAL A 52 -10.32 5.22 -28.79
N VAL A 53 -10.48 6.54 -28.76
CA VAL A 53 -10.27 7.34 -27.54
C VAL A 53 -11.25 6.91 -26.46
N GLU A 54 -12.49 6.61 -26.80
CA GLU A 54 -13.50 6.14 -25.84
C GLU A 54 -13.18 4.75 -25.29
N ALA A 55 -12.69 3.85 -26.15
CA ALA A 55 -12.20 2.54 -25.73
C ALA A 55 -11.02 2.66 -24.76
N LEU A 56 -10.06 3.57 -25.05
CA LEU A 56 -8.94 3.87 -24.17
C LEU A 56 -9.41 4.43 -22.82
N ARG A 57 -10.40 5.33 -22.80
CA ARG A 57 -10.96 5.87 -21.55
C ARG A 57 -11.60 4.78 -20.70
N ARG A 58 -12.42 3.91 -21.30
CA ARG A 58 -13.04 2.77 -20.61
C ARG A 58 -12.01 1.79 -20.07
N HIS A 59 -10.95 1.52 -20.85
CA HIS A 59 -9.84 0.71 -20.40
C HIS A 59 -9.10 1.35 -19.22
N GLY A 60 -8.81 2.66 -19.30
CA GLY A 60 -8.21 3.45 -18.23
C GLY A 60 -9.00 3.34 -16.94
N ALA A 61 -10.31 3.56 -16.99
CA ALA A 61 -11.18 3.44 -15.83
C ALA A 61 -11.15 2.04 -15.18
N ARG A 62 -11.18 0.96 -15.99
CA ARG A 62 -11.07 -0.42 -15.48
C ARG A 62 -9.72 -0.70 -14.84
N LEU A 63 -8.64 -0.19 -15.45
CA LEU A 63 -7.29 -0.34 -14.90
C LEU A 63 -7.15 0.44 -13.60
N ARG A 64 -7.75 1.64 -13.53
CA ARG A 64 -7.79 2.46 -12.31
C ARG A 64 -8.47 1.72 -11.18
N GLN A 65 -9.66 1.19 -11.40
CA GLN A 65 -10.37 0.42 -10.39
C GLN A 65 -9.51 -0.73 -9.81
N ARG A 66 -8.88 -1.53 -10.67
CA ARG A 66 -8.01 -2.63 -10.22
C ARG A 66 -6.76 -2.14 -9.49
N THR A 67 -6.22 -1.00 -9.90
CA THR A 67 -5.05 -0.40 -9.25
C THR A 67 -5.42 0.14 -7.88
N GLU A 68 -6.60 0.73 -7.72
CA GLU A 68 -7.13 1.18 -6.44
C GLU A 68 -7.37 0.01 -5.47
N GLU A 69 -7.88 -1.13 -5.97
CA GLU A 69 -7.97 -2.36 -5.17
C GLU A 69 -6.59 -2.86 -4.71
N LEU A 70 -5.58 -2.79 -5.58
CA LEU A 70 -4.20 -3.16 -5.23
C LEU A 70 -3.58 -2.17 -4.22
N ILE A 71 -3.81 -0.87 -4.38
CA ILE A 71 -3.40 0.18 -3.43
C ILE A 71 -3.98 -0.12 -2.04
N ALA A 72 -5.29 -0.39 -1.97
CA ALA A 72 -5.96 -0.71 -0.72
C ALA A 72 -5.36 -1.96 -0.04
N SER A 73 -4.95 -2.96 -0.82
CA SER A 73 -4.28 -4.15 -0.28
C SER A 73 -2.90 -3.83 0.32
N TYR A 74 -2.13 -2.93 -0.30
CA TYR A 74 -0.85 -2.46 0.25
C TYR A 74 -1.05 -1.62 1.51
N GLU A 75 -2.03 -0.73 1.53
CA GLU A 75 -2.37 0.05 2.72
C GLU A 75 -2.78 -0.86 3.88
N LEU A 76 -3.64 -1.85 3.63
CA LEU A 76 -4.02 -2.85 4.63
C LEU A 76 -2.82 -3.63 5.17
N ALA A 77 -1.92 -4.07 4.29
CA ALA A 77 -0.70 -4.78 4.68
C ALA A 77 0.25 -3.89 5.50
N SER A 78 0.33 -2.60 5.16
CA SER A 78 1.08 -1.60 5.93
C SER A 78 0.51 -1.47 7.34
N HIS A 79 -0.80 -1.24 7.47
CA HIS A 79 -1.48 -1.14 8.76
C HIS A 79 -1.32 -2.40 9.61
N ALA A 80 -1.46 -3.59 9.02
CA ALA A 80 -1.29 -4.85 9.71
C ALA A 80 0.16 -5.04 10.23
N SER A 81 1.14 -4.59 9.47
CA SER A 81 2.56 -4.66 9.85
C SER A 81 2.86 -3.72 11.02
N THR A 82 2.36 -2.48 10.97
CA THR A 82 2.48 -1.50 12.08
C THR A 82 1.81 -2.01 13.35
N ALA A 83 0.56 -2.45 13.27
CA ALA A 83 -0.18 -2.99 14.42
C ALA A 83 0.46 -4.27 15.00
N SER A 84 1.20 -5.03 14.19
CA SER A 84 1.94 -6.20 14.67
C SER A 84 3.24 -5.78 15.36
N ALA A 85 3.98 -4.81 14.81
CA ALA A 85 5.19 -4.27 15.44
C ALA A 85 4.89 -3.66 16.82
N GLU A 86 3.82 -2.86 16.92
CA GLU A 86 3.37 -2.26 18.19
C GLU A 86 3.00 -3.31 19.24
N ARG A 87 2.35 -4.41 18.82
CA ARG A 87 2.00 -5.51 19.71
C ARG A 87 3.24 -6.23 20.23
N THR A 88 4.21 -6.53 19.36
CA THR A 88 5.45 -7.19 19.77
C THR A 88 6.23 -6.33 20.76
N ILE A 89 6.41 -5.03 20.48
CA ILE A 89 7.11 -4.12 21.39
C ILE A 89 6.44 -4.07 22.77
N ARG A 90 5.10 -3.98 22.81
CA ARG A 90 4.36 -3.92 24.08
C ARG A 90 4.46 -5.23 24.86
N THR A 91 4.40 -6.38 24.21
CA THR A 91 4.57 -7.68 24.86
C THR A 91 5.99 -7.82 25.43
N ASP A 92 7.02 -7.45 24.67
CA ASP A 92 8.41 -7.47 25.14
C ASP A 92 8.62 -6.55 26.36
N ASP A 93 7.99 -5.36 26.37
CA ASP A 93 8.03 -4.43 27.50
C ASP A 93 7.32 -4.97 28.76
N GLU A 94 6.14 -5.59 28.59
CA GLU A 94 5.38 -6.22 29.67
C GLU A 94 6.15 -7.41 30.27
N GLU A 95 6.74 -8.28 29.43
CA GLU A 95 7.57 -9.40 29.87
C GLU A 95 8.85 -8.93 30.56
N SER A 96 9.52 -7.91 30.01
CA SER A 96 10.72 -7.33 30.62
C SER A 96 10.44 -6.73 32.00
N ARG A 97 9.28 -6.10 32.20
CA ARG A 97 8.84 -5.60 33.51
C ARG A 97 8.52 -6.73 34.48
N ALA A 98 7.84 -7.79 34.02
CA ALA A 98 7.52 -8.95 34.85
C ALA A 98 8.78 -9.69 35.32
N ILE A 99 9.76 -9.89 34.45
CA ILE A 99 11.06 -10.47 34.80
C ILE A 99 11.78 -9.57 35.82
N ARG A 100 11.81 -8.25 35.58
CA ARG A 100 12.47 -7.31 36.49
C ARG A 100 11.82 -7.27 37.87
N SER A 101 10.49 -7.33 37.96
CA SER A 101 9.74 -7.45 39.22
C SER A 101 10.07 -8.78 39.95
N THR A 102 10.04 -9.89 39.22
CA THR A 102 10.30 -11.24 39.78
C THR A 102 11.74 -11.38 40.28
N VAL A 103 12.72 -10.83 39.55
CA VAL A 103 14.15 -10.88 39.91
C VAL A 103 14.49 -9.93 41.06
N LEU A 104 13.80 -8.79 41.18
CA LEU A 104 14.02 -7.83 42.26
C LEU A 104 13.17 -8.11 43.52
N GLY A 105 12.30 -9.11 43.49
CA GLY A 105 11.48 -9.51 44.64
C GLY A 105 10.48 -8.42 45.08
N ILE A 106 9.90 -7.70 44.12
CA ILE A 106 8.82 -6.73 44.35
C ILE A 106 7.63 -7.07 43.46
#